data_AF-A0A6L3VAZ2-F1
#
_entry.id   AF-A0A6L3VAZ2-F1
#
_cell.length_a   1.000
_cell.length_b   1.000
_cell.length_c   1.000
_cell.angle_alpha   90.00
_cell.angle_beta   90.00
_cell.angle_gamma   90.00
#
_symmetry.space_group_name_H-M   'P 1'
#
loop_
_entity.id
_entity.type
_entity.pdbx_description
1 polymer ?
#
loop_
_entity_poly.entity_id
_entity_poly.type
_entity_poly.pdbx_seq_one_letter_code
_entity_poly.pdbx_strand_id
1 'polypeptide(L)'
;MKIRNLIFIFVSLIFAVGLYLLLDFEKDYSKLSMVELHELAQKEDAVAQGMLAYYFQEGIGVEVDYVESLKWYVNSANNGNTSAMVNLAYLYGNGIGVEKDLPKAFDWNLKAAKRGDSSGMFNVGKKYELGIGVAKDMEKANYWLEKAKKAKGSLL
;
A
#
# COMPACT_ATOMS: atom_id res chain seq x y z
N MET A 1 19.68 13.49 46.37
CA MET A 1 19.76 13.56 44.89
C MET A 1 19.54 15.01 44.47
N LYS A 2 20.54 15.71 43.93
CA LYS A 2 20.50 17.18 43.73
C LYS A 2 19.55 17.52 42.56
N ILE A 3 18.66 18.49 42.74
CA ILE A 3 17.67 19.00 41.76
C ILE A 3 18.29 19.26 40.37
N ARG A 4 19.57 19.67 40.34
CA ARG A 4 20.36 19.87 39.11
C ARG A 4 20.50 18.61 38.24
N ASN A 5 20.60 17.43 38.84
CA ASN A 5 20.70 16.18 38.07
C ASN A 5 19.37 15.79 37.44
N LEU A 6 18.25 16.12 38.10
CA LEU A 6 16.91 15.84 37.59
C LEU A 6 16.60 16.71 36.36
N ILE A 7 16.91 18.01 36.43
CA ILE A 7 16.73 18.94 35.30
C ILE A 7 17.58 18.52 34.09
N PHE A 8 18.83 18.09 34.33
CA PHE A 8 19.71 17.64 33.25
C PHE A 8 19.17 16.39 32.52
N ILE A 9 18.62 15.43 33.28
CA ILE A 9 18.00 14.22 32.72
C ILE A 9 16.77 14.59 31.88
N PHE A 10 15.88 15.45 32.38
CA PHE A 10 14.69 15.87 31.65
C PHE A 10 15.02 16.63 30.36
N VAL A 11 15.99 17.55 30.39
CA VAL A 11 16.42 18.30 29.20
C VAL A 11 17.06 17.38 28.16
N SER A 12 17.88 16.41 28.59
CA SER A 12 18.48 15.43 27.68
C SER A 12 17.44 14.48 27.06
N LEU A 13 16.41 14.10 27.82
CA LEU A 13 15.35 13.21 27.33
C LEU A 13 14.47 13.90 26.28
N ILE A 14 14.13 15.17 26.52
CA ILE A 14 13.34 15.98 25.58
C ILE A 14 14.12 16.18 24.27
N PHE A 15 15.44 16.42 24.36
CA PHE A 15 16.29 16.55 23.17
C PHE A 15 16.41 15.22 22.41
N ALA A 16 16.54 14.09 23.10
CA ALA A 16 16.60 12.77 22.48
C ALA A 16 15.27 12.37 21.81
N VAL A 17 14.12 12.64 22.44
CA VAL A 17 12.80 12.40 21.85
C VAL A 17 12.55 13.34 20.67
N GLY A 18 12.92 14.63 20.80
CA GLY A 18 12.82 15.60 19.71
C GLY A 18 13.70 15.26 18.51
N LEU A 19 14.92 14.73 18.75
CA LEU A 19 15.81 14.26 17.69
C LEU A 19 15.32 12.96 17.05
N TYR A 20 14.67 12.07 17.81
CA TYR A 20 14.05 10.84 17.30
C TYR A 20 12.84 11.16 16.40
N LEU A 21 12.04 12.17 16.75
CA LEU A 21 10.93 12.67 15.93
C LEU A 21 11.38 13.49 14.71
N LEU A 22 12.63 13.98 14.69
CA LEU A 22 13.24 14.71 13.57
C LEU A 22 14.04 13.81 12.63
N LEU A 23 14.34 12.57 13.03
CA LEU A 23 15.07 11.57 12.25
C LEU A 23 14.14 10.54 11.58
N ASP A 24 12.91 10.93 11.26
CA ASP A 24 12.10 10.24 10.25
C ASP A 24 12.74 10.43 8.86
N PHE A 25 13.95 9.88 8.70
CA PHE A 25 14.51 9.58 7.40
C PHE A 25 13.57 8.55 6.81
N GLU A 26 12.72 8.95 5.86
CA GLU A 26 11.91 8.00 5.09
C GLU A 26 12.85 6.89 4.63
N LYS A 27 12.63 5.68 5.15
CA LYS A 27 13.47 4.53 4.85
C LYS A 27 13.45 4.36 3.33
N ASP A 28 14.61 4.48 2.70
CA ASP A 28 14.74 4.31 1.26
C ASP A 28 14.74 2.82 0.93
N TYR A 29 13.56 2.27 0.73
CA TYR A 29 13.39 0.85 0.44
C TYR A 29 14.07 0.41 -0.88
N SER A 30 14.38 1.34 -1.80
CA SER A 30 15.05 1.03 -3.07
C SER A 30 16.51 0.59 -2.90
N LYS A 31 17.11 0.88 -1.74
CA LYS A 31 18.49 0.53 -1.40
C LYS A 31 18.62 -0.70 -0.52
N LEU A 32 17.51 -1.27 -0.06
CA LEU A 32 17.54 -2.45 0.79
C LEU A 32 17.88 -3.70 -0.02
N SER A 33 18.69 -4.56 0.58
CA SER A 33 18.90 -5.91 0.07
C SER A 33 17.65 -6.77 0.21
N MET A 34 17.57 -7.86 -0.55
CA MET A 34 16.48 -8.83 -0.43
C MET A 34 16.30 -9.38 0.98
N VAL A 35 17.41 -9.58 1.70
CA VAL A 35 17.39 -10.10 3.07
C VAL A 35 16.75 -9.09 4.01
N GLU A 36 17.18 -7.83 3.96
CA GLU A 36 16.60 -6.75 4.78
C GLU A 36 15.11 -6.55 4.47
N LEU A 37 14.73 -6.64 3.19
CA LEU A 37 13.34 -6.54 2.77
C LEU A 37 12.48 -7.68 3.34
N HIS A 38 13.00 -8.91 3.32
CA HIS A 38 12.35 -10.06 3.97
C HIS A 38 12.22 -9.89 5.48
N GLU A 39 13.25 -9.41 6.18
CA GLU A 39 13.19 -9.17 7.62
C GLU A 39 12.13 -8.13 8.00
N LEU A 40 12.02 -7.04 7.23
CA LEU A 40 10.99 -6.02 7.44
C LEU A 40 9.59 -6.55 7.12
N ALA A 41 9.45 -7.31 6.04
CA ALA A 41 8.18 -7.90 5.66
C ALA A 41 7.64 -8.90 6.70
N GLN A 42 8.53 -9.63 7.39
CA GLN A 42 8.19 -10.49 8.53
C GLN A 42 7.75 -9.69 9.77
N LYS A 43 8.20 -8.45 9.90
CA LYS A 43 7.75 -7.49 10.94
C LYS A 43 6.50 -6.71 10.52
N GLU A 44 5.75 -7.25 9.56
CA GLU A 44 4.48 -6.69 9.07
C GLU A 44 4.60 -5.32 8.39
N ASP A 45 5.82 -4.94 7.97
CA ASP A 45 6.03 -3.70 7.22
C ASP A 45 5.33 -3.77 5.86
N ALA A 46 4.26 -2.98 5.72
CA ALA A 46 3.40 -3.04 4.55
C ALA A 46 4.10 -2.60 3.25
N VAL A 47 5.11 -1.73 3.34
CA VAL A 47 5.88 -1.29 2.16
C VAL A 47 6.84 -2.40 1.74
N ALA A 48 7.56 -3.00 2.68
CA ALA A 48 8.46 -4.11 2.41
C ALA A 48 7.71 -5.32 1.81
N GLN A 49 6.55 -5.67 2.37
CA GLN A 49 5.69 -6.73 1.83
C GLN A 49 5.24 -6.41 0.39
N GLY A 50 4.87 -5.16 0.12
CA GLY A 50 4.46 -4.73 -1.22
C GLY A 50 5.60 -4.78 -2.25
N MET A 51 6.83 -4.49 -1.82
CA MET A 51 8.02 -4.58 -2.67
C MET A 51 8.43 -6.04 -2.93
N LEU A 52 8.41 -6.91 -1.93
CA LEU A 52 8.65 -8.35 -2.17
C LEU A 52 7.64 -8.91 -3.16
N ALA A 53 6.37 -8.55 -3.00
CA ALA A 53 5.34 -8.96 -3.93
C ALA A 53 5.63 -8.52 -5.36
N TYR A 54 6.08 -7.27 -5.54
CA TYR A 54 6.50 -6.74 -6.83
C TYR A 54 7.74 -7.47 -7.38
N TYR A 55 8.71 -7.82 -6.54
CA TYR A 55 9.92 -8.51 -6.99
C TYR A 55 9.64 -9.93 -7.44
N PHE A 56 8.77 -10.66 -6.74
CA PHE A 56 8.29 -11.96 -7.21
C PHE A 56 7.44 -11.84 -8.48
N GLN A 57 6.72 -10.74 -8.67
CA GLN A 57 5.93 -10.51 -9.89
C GLN A 57 6.83 -10.26 -11.11
N GLU A 58 7.87 -9.46 -10.95
CA GLU A 58 8.76 -9.00 -12.04
C GLU A 58 10.06 -9.82 -12.18
N GLY A 59 10.34 -10.72 -11.23
CA GLY A 59 11.58 -11.52 -11.21
C GLY A 59 12.83 -10.71 -10.83
N ILE A 60 12.69 -9.72 -9.93
CA ILE A 60 13.81 -8.86 -9.52
C ILE A 60 14.59 -9.54 -8.40
N GLY A 61 15.74 -10.12 -8.73
CA GLY A 61 16.61 -10.82 -7.77
C GLY A 61 16.07 -12.16 -7.27
N VAL A 62 14.92 -12.60 -7.79
CA VAL A 62 14.26 -13.89 -7.55
C VAL A 62 13.61 -14.37 -8.85
N GLU A 63 13.28 -15.67 -8.94
CA GLU A 63 12.47 -16.15 -10.05
C GLU A 63 11.04 -15.58 -9.98
N VAL A 64 10.39 -15.43 -11.13
CA VAL A 64 8.99 -15.00 -11.19
C VAL A 64 8.11 -16.05 -10.51
N ASP A 65 7.37 -15.65 -9.49
CA ASP A 65 6.41 -16.48 -8.78
C ASP A 65 5.16 -15.65 -8.44
N TYR A 66 4.11 -15.79 -9.26
CA TYR A 66 2.87 -15.06 -9.05
C TYR A 66 2.07 -15.54 -7.83
N VAL A 67 2.29 -16.79 -7.37
CA VAL A 67 1.62 -17.30 -6.16
C VAL A 67 2.25 -16.66 -4.93
N GLU A 68 3.58 -16.58 -4.89
CA GLU A 68 4.30 -15.91 -3.80
C GLU A 68 4.07 -14.40 -3.82
N SER A 69 4.06 -13.78 -5.02
CA SER A 69 3.67 -12.38 -5.20
C SER A 69 2.28 -12.09 -4.62
N LEU A 70 1.29 -12.93 -4.94
CA LEU A 70 -0.07 -12.80 -4.43
C LEU A 70 -0.11 -12.83 -2.90
N LYS A 71 0.61 -13.77 -2.26
CA LYS A 71 0.66 -13.86 -0.79
C LYS A 71 1.20 -12.58 -0.16
N TRP A 72 2.31 -12.07 -0.68
CA TRP A 72 2.92 -10.84 -0.16
C TRP A 72 2.04 -9.61 -0.39
N TYR A 73 1.38 -9.51 -1.54
CA TYR A 73 0.41 -8.43 -1.76
C TYR A 73 -0.80 -8.53 -0.83
N VAL A 74 -1.30 -9.73 -0.52
CA VAL A 74 -2.37 -9.93 0.48
C VAL A 74 -1.94 -9.42 1.85
N ASN A 75 -0.75 -9.79 2.30
CA ASN A 75 -0.21 -9.33 3.58
C ASN A 75 -0.06 -7.79 3.60
N SER A 76 0.56 -7.23 2.56
CA SER A 76 0.76 -5.79 2.41
C SER A 76 -0.56 -5.01 2.41
N ALA A 77 -1.56 -5.50 1.68
CA ALA A 77 -2.89 -4.89 1.63
C ALA A 77 -3.62 -4.99 2.97
N ASN A 78 -3.51 -6.11 3.68
CA ASN A 78 -4.08 -6.26 5.02
C ASN A 78 -3.44 -5.30 6.02
N ASN A 79 -2.14 -5.01 5.84
CA ASN A 79 -1.39 -4.02 6.62
C ASN A 79 -1.54 -2.58 6.10
N GLY A 80 -2.52 -2.33 5.24
CA GLY A 80 -2.97 -0.97 4.89
C GLY A 80 -2.33 -0.35 3.65
N ASN A 81 -1.42 -1.04 2.96
CA ASN A 81 -0.82 -0.53 1.73
C ASN A 81 -1.86 -0.48 0.59
N THR A 82 -2.21 0.73 0.13
CA THR A 82 -3.23 0.91 -0.91
C THR A 82 -2.74 0.53 -2.30
N SER A 83 -1.45 0.73 -2.60
CA SER A 83 -0.84 0.26 -3.85
C SER A 83 -0.93 -1.26 -3.97
N ALA A 84 -0.70 -1.99 -2.88
CA ALA A 84 -0.88 -3.44 -2.85
C ALA A 84 -2.34 -3.85 -3.08
N MET A 85 -3.33 -3.12 -2.53
CA MET A 85 -4.75 -3.37 -2.82
C MET A 85 -5.08 -3.19 -4.31
N VAL A 86 -4.51 -2.17 -4.97
CA VAL A 86 -4.69 -1.95 -6.41
C VAL A 86 -4.04 -3.09 -7.21
N ASN A 87 -2.85 -3.55 -6.81
CA ASN A 87 -2.18 -4.66 -7.48
C ASN A 87 -2.91 -5.99 -7.28
N LEU A 88 -3.46 -6.27 -6.09
CA LEU A 88 -4.33 -7.42 -5.87
C LEU A 88 -5.54 -7.39 -6.78
N ALA A 89 -6.17 -6.23 -6.94
CA ALA A 89 -7.29 -6.08 -7.85
C ALA A 89 -6.90 -6.38 -9.30
N TYR A 90 -5.67 -6.04 -9.70
CA TYR A 90 -5.14 -6.40 -11.01
C TYR A 90 -4.93 -7.91 -11.15
N LEU A 91 -4.31 -8.57 -10.16
CA LEU A 91 -4.06 -10.02 -10.19
C LEU A 91 -5.37 -10.82 -10.26
N TYR A 92 -6.33 -10.54 -9.38
CA TYR A 92 -7.66 -11.17 -9.42
C TYR A 92 -8.43 -10.82 -10.70
N GLY A 93 -8.29 -9.60 -11.21
CA GLY A 93 -8.99 -9.16 -12.41
C GLY A 93 -8.53 -9.86 -13.68
N ASN A 94 -7.27 -10.29 -13.72
CA ASN A 94 -6.66 -10.95 -14.87
C ASN A 94 -6.44 -12.46 -14.68
N GLY A 95 -6.57 -12.97 -13.46
CA GLY A 95 -6.30 -14.37 -13.14
C GLY A 95 -4.80 -14.71 -13.16
N ILE A 96 -3.95 -13.79 -12.68
CA ILE A 96 -2.49 -13.96 -12.66
C ILE A 96 -2.09 -14.54 -11.31
N GLY A 97 -1.56 -15.77 -11.30
CA GLY A 97 -1.21 -16.50 -10.06
C GLY A 97 -2.41 -16.89 -9.18
N VAL A 98 -3.63 -16.61 -9.63
CA VAL A 98 -4.89 -16.88 -8.93
C VAL A 98 -6.02 -17.06 -9.94
N GLU A 99 -7.10 -17.73 -9.56
CA GLU A 99 -8.30 -17.77 -10.40
C GLU A 99 -8.87 -16.35 -10.58
N LYS A 100 -9.31 -16.06 -11.81
CA LYS A 100 -9.90 -14.77 -12.16
C LYS A 100 -11.20 -14.55 -11.40
N ASP A 101 -11.26 -13.45 -10.64
CA ASP A 101 -12.41 -13.08 -9.82
C ASP A 101 -12.65 -11.57 -9.90
N LEU A 102 -13.57 -11.18 -10.78
CA LEU A 102 -13.89 -9.77 -11.04
C LEU A 102 -14.56 -9.08 -9.84
N PRO A 103 -15.52 -9.69 -9.13
CA PRO A 103 -16.05 -9.15 -7.87
C PRO A 103 -14.98 -8.92 -6.80
N LYS A 104 -14.10 -9.90 -6.56
CA LYS A 104 -13.02 -9.73 -5.57
C LYS A 104 -12.01 -8.67 -5.97
N ALA A 105 -11.72 -8.57 -7.27
CA ALA A 105 -10.93 -7.47 -7.80
C ALA A 105 -11.61 -6.11 -7.60
N PHE A 106 -12.95 -6.04 -7.72
CA PHE A 106 -13.70 -4.82 -7.44
C PHE A 106 -13.59 -4.45 -5.95
N ASP A 107 -13.76 -5.41 -5.05
CA ASP A 107 -13.66 -5.17 -3.60
C ASP A 107 -12.30 -4.63 -3.18
N TRP A 108 -11.20 -5.15 -3.74
CA TRP A 108 -9.86 -4.62 -3.45
C TRP A 108 -9.66 -3.18 -3.94
N ASN A 109 -10.10 -2.86 -5.17
CA ASN A 109 -10.09 -1.48 -5.65
C ASN A 109 -10.95 -0.56 -4.76
N LEU A 110 -12.12 -1.04 -4.30
CA LEU A 110 -13.00 -0.28 -3.41
C LEU A 110 -12.36 -0.04 -2.04
N LYS A 111 -11.63 -1.01 -1.48
CA LYS A 111 -10.86 -0.84 -0.24
C LYS A 111 -9.77 0.24 -0.41
N ALA A 112 -9.02 0.21 -1.51
CA ALA A 112 -8.04 1.26 -1.83
C ALA A 112 -8.72 2.65 -1.98
N ALA A 113 -9.81 2.72 -2.75
CA ALA A 113 -10.55 3.96 -2.98
C ALA A 113 -11.09 4.59 -1.68
N LYS A 114 -11.61 3.77 -0.77
CA LYS A 114 -12.09 4.20 0.55
C LYS A 114 -10.98 4.73 1.45
N ARG A 115 -9.74 4.28 1.24
CA ARG A 115 -8.53 4.76 1.93
C ARG A 115 -7.87 5.97 1.29
N GLY A 116 -8.48 6.55 0.25
CA GLY A 116 -7.96 7.77 -0.38
C GLY A 116 -7.09 7.53 -1.61
N ASP A 117 -6.88 6.28 -2.02
CA ASP A 117 -6.05 5.97 -3.19
C ASP A 117 -6.72 6.39 -4.50
N SER A 118 -6.07 7.30 -5.23
CA SER A 118 -6.63 7.86 -6.47
C SER A 118 -6.75 6.84 -7.61
N SER A 119 -5.86 5.85 -7.66
CA SER A 119 -5.91 4.75 -8.64
C SER A 119 -7.05 3.80 -8.31
N GLY A 120 -7.23 3.46 -7.02
CA GLY A 120 -8.39 2.73 -6.52
C GLY A 120 -9.70 3.42 -6.89
N MET A 121 -9.83 4.73 -6.63
CA MET A 121 -11.02 5.50 -6.98
C MET A 121 -11.30 5.47 -8.49
N PHE A 122 -10.28 5.70 -9.32
CA PHE A 122 -10.41 5.65 -10.77
C PHE A 122 -10.90 4.27 -11.24
N ASN A 123 -10.28 3.20 -10.73
CA ASN A 123 -10.63 1.84 -11.09
C ASN A 123 -12.06 1.47 -10.66
N VAL A 124 -12.50 1.89 -9.47
CA VAL A 124 -13.89 1.70 -9.02
C VAL A 124 -14.85 2.42 -9.95
N GLY A 125 -14.55 3.68 -10.30
CA GLY A 125 -15.36 4.48 -11.23
C GLY A 125 -15.53 3.79 -12.59
N LYS A 126 -14.42 3.33 -13.19
CA LYS A 126 -14.44 2.58 -14.46
C LYS A 126 -15.20 1.25 -14.36
N LYS A 127 -15.09 0.53 -13.24
CA LYS A 127 -15.81 -0.74 -13.04
C LYS A 127 -17.32 -0.52 -12.94
N TYR A 128 -17.78 0.53 -12.27
CA TYR A 128 -19.20 0.92 -12.27
C TYR A 128 -19.68 1.41 -13.63
N GLU A 129 -18.86 2.14 -14.38
CA GLU A 129 -19.23 2.61 -15.73
C GLU A 129 -19.42 1.44 -16.71
N LEU A 130 -18.55 0.44 -16.62
CA LEU A 130 -18.53 -0.70 -17.53
C LEU A 130 -19.30 -1.93 -17.03
N GLY A 131 -19.71 -1.95 -15.75
CA GLY A 131 -20.35 -3.12 -15.13
C GLY A 131 -19.40 -4.32 -14.94
N ILE A 132 -18.12 -4.07 -14.66
CA ILE A 132 -17.10 -5.14 -14.53
C ILE A 132 -16.94 -5.53 -13.06
N GLY A 133 -17.37 -6.74 -12.71
CA GLY A 133 -17.32 -7.26 -11.34
C GLY A 133 -18.31 -6.61 -10.37
N VAL A 134 -19.13 -5.68 -10.86
CA VAL A 134 -20.19 -4.99 -10.13
C VAL A 134 -21.28 -4.59 -11.12
N ALA A 135 -22.52 -4.42 -10.66
CA ALA A 135 -23.59 -3.89 -11.50
C ALA A 135 -23.22 -2.49 -12.02
N LYS A 136 -23.54 -2.22 -13.30
CA LYS A 136 -23.33 -0.92 -13.91
C LYS A 136 -24.12 0.16 -13.17
N ASP A 137 -23.47 1.27 -12.83
CA ASP A 137 -24.06 2.38 -12.06
C ASP A 137 -23.35 3.69 -12.42
N MET A 138 -23.96 4.49 -13.29
CA MET A 138 -23.33 5.73 -13.79
C MET A 138 -23.22 6.81 -12.72
N GLU A 139 -24.11 6.83 -11.72
CA GLU A 139 -24.05 7.80 -10.63
C GLU A 139 -22.83 7.53 -9.74
N LYS A 140 -22.65 6.26 -9.33
CA LYS A 140 -21.45 5.86 -8.58
C LYS A 140 -20.18 5.99 -9.41
N ALA A 141 -20.23 5.69 -10.71
CA ALA A 141 -19.09 5.88 -11.60
C ALA A 141 -18.62 7.34 -11.57
N ASN A 142 -19.54 8.28 -11.80
CA ASN A 142 -19.26 9.72 -11.78
C ASN A 142 -18.74 10.17 -10.42
N TYR A 143 -19.36 9.73 -9.32
CA TYR A 143 -18.90 10.04 -7.96
C TYR A 143 -17.43 9.66 -7.75
N TRP A 144 -17.04 8.43 -8.07
CA TRP A 144 -15.67 7.94 -7.85
C TRP A 144 -14.67 8.57 -8.81
N LEU A 145 -15.04 8.80 -10.07
CA LEU A 145 -14.17 9.46 -11.06
C LEU A 145 -13.90 10.92 -10.70
N GLU A 146 -14.92 11.66 -10.26
CA GLU A 146 -14.75 13.04 -9.80
C GLU A 146 -13.88 13.11 -8.54
N LYS A 147 -14.05 12.16 -7.61
CA LYS A 147 -13.18 12.05 -6.43
C LYS A 147 -11.72 11.76 -6.82
N ALA A 148 -11.49 10.87 -7.77
CA ALA A 148 -10.16 10.55 -8.29
C ALA A 148 -9.47 11.77 -8.94
N LYS A 149 -10.22 12.55 -9.74
CA LYS A 149 -9.72 13.79 -10.37
C LYS A 149 -9.29 14.81 -9.32
N LYS A 150 -10.11 15.03 -8.29
CA LYS A 150 -9.79 15.96 -7.19
C LYS A 150 -8.55 15.52 -6.42
N ALA A 151 -8.41 14.23 -6.12
CA ALA A 151 -7.25 13.69 -5.43
C ALA A 151 -5.94 13.84 -6.24
N LYS A 152 -6.00 13.74 -7.58
CA LYS A 152 -4.85 14.02 -8.46
C LYS A 152 -4.59 15.52 -8.62
N GLY A 153 -5.64 16.34 -8.70
CA GLY A 153 -5.54 17.79 -8.89
C GLY A 153 -5.08 18.55 -7.65
N SER A 154 -5.20 17.98 -6.44
CA SER A 154 -4.67 18.57 -5.20
C SER A 154 -3.16 18.38 -5.00
N LEU A 155 -2.48 17.76 -5.96
CA LEU A 155 -1.03 17.51 -5.94
C LEU A 155 -0.26 18.44 -6.90
N LEU A 156 -0.93 19.44 -7.50
CA LEU A 156 -0.37 20.49 -8.35
C LEU A 156 -0.65 21.85 -7.72
#